data_AF-A0A4R2IQF4-F1
#
_entry.id   AF-A0A4R2IQF4-F1
#
_cell.length_a   1.000
_cell.length_b   1.000
_cell.length_c   1.000
_cell.angle_alpha   90.00
_cell.angle_beta   90.00
_cell.angle_gamma   90.00
#
_symmetry.space_group_name_H-M   'P 1'
#
loop_
_entity.id
_entity.type
_entity.pdbx_description
1 polymer ?
#
loop_
_entity_poly.entity_id
_entity_poly.type
_entity_poly.pdbx_seq_one_letter_code
_entity_poly.pdbx_strand_id
1 'polypeptide(L)' 'MSKALVAVRHRLRTRSERGAATAEYAVSVVAACGFGGILVALLKSDLMDKLLRAIINFALQIAGVDGVQL' A
#
# COMPACT_ATOMS: atom_id res chain seq x y z
N MET A 1 -28.97 -35.38 -23.60
CA MET A 1 -28.18 -34.19 -23.99
C MET A 1 -28.30 -32.98 -23.03
N SER A 2 -29.49 -32.68 -22.47
CA SER A 2 -29.70 -31.49 -21.61
C SER A 2 -28.84 -31.42 -20.33
N LYS A 3 -28.65 -32.53 -19.61
CA LYS A 3 -27.89 -32.55 -18.33
C LYS A 3 -26.42 -32.15 -18.51
N ALA A 4 -25.78 -32.55 -19.61
CA ALA A 4 -24.40 -32.18 -19.91
C ALA A 4 -24.27 -30.67 -20.15
N LEU A 5 -25.24 -30.07 -20.85
CA LEU A 5 -25.28 -28.64 -21.13
C LEU A 5 -25.46 -27.81 -19.85
N VAL A 6 -26.32 -28.27 -18.94
CA VAL A 6 -26.51 -27.64 -17.62
C VAL A 6 -25.23 -27.72 -16.78
N ALA A 7 -24.56 -28.86 -16.77
CA ALA A 7 -23.30 -29.05 -16.03
C ALA A 7 -22.16 -28.16 -16.59
N VAL A 8 -22.05 -28.04 -17.92
CA VAL A 8 -21.08 -27.14 -18.57
C VAL A 8 -21.38 -25.68 -18.25
N ARG A 9 -22.65 -25.26 -18.35
CA ARG A 9 -23.07 -23.89 -18.01
C ARG A 9 -22.76 -23.55 -16.55
N HIS A 10 -23.00 -24.48 -15.63
CA HIS A 10 -22.68 -24.28 -14.21
C HIS A 10 -21.17 -24.10 -13.99
N ARG A 11 -20.32 -24.93 -14.62
CA ARG A 11 -18.85 -24.79 -14.55
C ARG A 11 -18.33 -23.47 -15.11
N LEU A 12 -18.92 -22.99 -16.21
CA LEU A 12 -18.53 -21.70 -16.80
C LEU A 12 -18.89 -20.54 -15.88
N ARG A 13 -20.08 -20.56 -15.27
CA ARG A 13 -20.49 -19.56 -14.28
C ARG A 13 -19.57 -19.57 -13.06
N THR A 14 -19.27 -20.72 -12.48
CA THR A 14 -18.39 -20.79 -11.29
C THR A 14 -16.97 -20.32 -11.57
N ARG A 15 -16.43 -20.54 -12.78
CA ARG A 15 -15.15 -19.95 -13.20
C ARG A 15 -15.23 -18.42 -13.33
N SER A 16 -16.33 -17.89 -13.86
CA SER A 16 -16.54 -16.44 -13.98
C SER A 16 -16.58 -15.75 -12.61
N GLU A 17 -17.32 -16.32 -11.64
CA GLU A 17 -17.38 -15.81 -10.26
C GLU A 17 -15.99 -15.79 -9.60
N ARG A 18 -15.20 -16.84 -9.78
CA ARG A 18 -13.82 -16.89 -9.26
C ARG A 18 -12.91 -15.85 -9.89
N GLY A 19 -13.07 -15.59 -11.19
CA GLY A 19 -12.34 -14.54 -11.89
C GLY A 19 -12.70 -13.14 -11.39
N ALA A 20 -14.00 -12.88 -11.19
CA ALA A 20 -14.49 -11.62 -10.63
C ALA A 20 -13.92 -11.35 -9.23
N ALA A 21 -13.97 -12.32 -8.31
CA ALA A 21 -13.43 -12.17 -6.97
C ALA A 21 -11.91 -11.90 -6.95
N THR A 22 -11.16 -12.48 -7.89
CA THR A 22 -9.71 -12.23 -8.02
C THR A 22 -9.43 -10.81 -8.51
N ALA A 23 -10.24 -10.31 -9.45
CA ALA A 23 -10.15 -8.94 -9.95
C ALA A 23 -10.49 -7.91 -8.86
N GLU A 24 -11.55 -8.14 -8.08
CA GLU A 24 -11.93 -7.29 -6.95
C GLU A 24 -10.83 -7.19 -5.90
N TYR A 25 -10.22 -8.33 -5.55
CA TYR A 25 -9.08 -8.36 -4.64
C TYR A 25 -7.90 -7.55 -5.20
N ALA A 26 -7.54 -7.77 -6.47
CA ALA A 26 -6.45 -7.05 -7.11
C ALA A 26 -6.69 -5.53 -7.12
N VAL A 27 -7.90 -5.08 -7.48
CA VAL A 27 -8.27 -3.66 -7.46
C VAL A 27 -8.22 -3.08 -6.04
N SER A 28 -8.72 -3.82 -5.06
CA SER A 28 -8.69 -3.40 -3.64
C SER A 28 -7.27 -3.25 -3.12
N VAL A 29 -6.37 -4.18 -3.46
CA VAL A 29 -4.95 -4.12 -3.10
C VAL A 29 -4.28 -2.93 -3.77
N VAL A 30 -4.50 -2.72 -5.07
CA VAL A 30 -3.93 -1.57 -5.79
C VAL A 30 -4.43 -0.24 -5.22
N ALA A 31 -5.71 -0.14 -4.87
CA ALA A 31 -6.27 1.04 -4.22
C ALA A 31 -5.60 1.32 -2.86
N ALA A 32 -5.41 0.29 -2.02
CA ALA A 32 -4.70 0.41 -0.75
C ALA A 32 -3.23 0.81 -0.95
N CYS A 33 -2.54 0.22 -1.94
CA CYS A 33 -1.17 0.59 -2.31
C CYS A 33 -1.08 2.06 -2.77
N GLY A 34 -2.09 2.57 -3.49
CA GLY A 34 -2.16 3.98 -3.87
C GLY A 34 -2.16 4.91 -2.66
N PHE A 35 -2.94 4.59 -1.63
CA PHE A 35 -2.91 5.33 -0.36
C PHE A 35 -1.55 5.22 0.35
N GLY A 36 -0.96 4.03 0.37
CA GLY A 36 0.40 3.84 0.87
C GLY A 36 1.44 4.70 0.14
N GLY A 37 1.29 4.87 -1.18
CA GLY A 37 2.13 5.76 -1.98
C GLY A 37 2.04 7.22 -1.54
N ILE A 38 0.86 7.70 -1.16
CA ILE A 38 0.67 9.04 -0.61
C ILE A 38 1.43 9.18 0.72
N LEU A 39 1.32 8.20 1.62
CA LEU A 39 2.05 8.22 2.89
C LEU A 39 3.57 8.23 2.67
N VAL A 40 4.07 7.45 1.71
CA VAL A 40 5.49 7.45 1.35
C VAL A 40 5.92 8.82 0.81
N ALA A 41 5.10 9.45 -0.04
CA ALA A 41 5.40 10.80 -0.54
C ALA A 41 5.46 11.83 0.61
N LEU A 42 4.54 11.74 1.57
CA LEU A 42 4.57 12.60 2.77
C LEU A 42 5.83 12.37 3.61
N LEU A 43 6.25 11.11 3.79
CA LEU A 43 7.47 10.78 4.52
C LEU A 43 8.74 11.29 3.82
N LYS A 44 8.74 11.33 2.49
CA LYS A 44 9.86 11.84 1.67
C LYS A 44 9.84 13.36 1.49
N SER A 45 8.89 14.06 2.10
CA SER A 45 8.76 15.51 1.95
C SER A 45 9.82 16.29 2.72
N ASP A 46 10.13 17.50 2.24
CA ASP A 46 11.06 18.42 2.91
C ASP A 46 10.61 18.77 4.34
N LEU A 47 9.30 18.75 4.61
CA LEU A 47 8.76 18.99 5.94
C LEU A 47 9.17 17.86 6.90
N MET A 48 9.02 16.61 6.48
CA MET A 48 9.39 15.46 7.31
C MET A 48 10.91 15.37 7.52
N ASP A 49 11.70 15.66 6.48
CA ASP A 49 13.16 15.73 6.59
C ASP A 49 13.61 16.79 7.61
N LYS A 50 13.07 18.01 7.54
CA LYS A 50 13.34 19.07 8.51
C LYS A 50 12.93 18.70 9.92
N LEU A 51 11.75 18.10 10.08
CA LEU A 51 11.26 17.66 11.39
C LEU A 51 12.20 16.61 12.01
N LEU A 52 12.60 15.61 11.23
CA LEU A 52 13.53 14.57 11.70
C LEU A 52 14.89 15.16 12.07
N ARG A 53 15.46 16.04 11.23
CA ARG A 53 16.70 16.75 11.54
C ARG A 53 16.58 17.57 12.82
N ALA A 54 15.47 18.28 13.02
CA ALA A 54 15.24 19.05 14.24
C ALA A 54 15.22 18.15 15.49
N ILE A 55 14.52 17.01 15.43
CA ILE A 55 14.46 16.05 16.54
C ILE A 55 15.85 15.47 16.83
N ILE A 56 16.61 15.07 15.80
CA ILE A 56 17.93 14.48 15.99
C ILE A 56 18.92 15.53 16.52
N ASN A 57 18.93 16.74 15.95
CA ASN A 57 19.79 17.83 16.42
C ASN A 57 19.48 18.19 17.88
N PHE A 58 18.20 18.18 18.28
CA PHE A 58 17.80 18.36 19.68
C PHE A 58 18.34 17.25 20.59
N ALA A 59 18.25 15.99 20.17
CA ALA A 59 18.78 14.86 20.92
C ALA A 59 20.32 14.91 21.05
N LEU A 60 21.03 15.29 19.97
CA LEU A 60 22.48 15.43 19.98
C LEU A 60 22.95 16.56 20.91
N GLN A 61 22.21 17.67 20.93
CA GLN A 61 22.49 18.79 21.82
C GLN A 61 22.36 18.39 23.30
N ILE A 62 21.33 17.61 23.65
CA ILE A 62 21.18 17.06 25.01
C ILE A 62 22.33 16.09 25.35
N ALA A 63 22.85 15.36 24.36
CA ALA A 63 23.96 14.43 24.53
C ALA A 63 25.34 15.12 24.62
N GLY A 64 25.42 16.45 24.48
CA GLY A 64 26.67 17.22 24.54
C GLY A 64 27.52 17.12 23.27
N VAL A 65 26.92 16.72 22.14
CA VAL A 65 27.58 16.68 20.83
C VAL A 65 27.27 17.98 20.10
N ASP A 66 28.12 18.99 20.29
CA ASP A 66 27.96 20.32 19.67
C ASP A 66 28.54 20.36 18.25
N GLY A 67 27.90 21.12 17.36
CA GLY A 67 28.41 21.43 16.01
C GLY A 67 28.00 20.47 14.88
N VAL A 68 27.21 19.44 15.16
CA VAL A 68 26.66 18.56 14.12
C VAL A 68 25.39 19.20 13.55
N GLN A 69 25.47 19.69 12.31
CA GLN A 69 24.31 20.13 11.55
C GLN A 69 23.90 19.05 10.56
N LEU A 70 22.96 18.21 11.00
CA LEU A 70 22.18 17.39 10.08
C LEU A 70 21.27 18.32 9.29
#